data_AF-A0A293MIG0-F1
#
_entry.id   AF-A0A293MIG0-F1
#
_cell.length_a   1.000
_cell.length_b   1.000
_cell.length_c   1.000
_cell.angle_alpha   90.00
_cell.angle_beta   90.00
_cell.angle_gamma   90.00
#
_symmetry.space_group_name_H-M   'P 1'
#
loop_
_entity.id
_entity.type
_entity.pdbx_description
1 polymer ?
#
loop_
_entity_poly.entity_id
_entity_poly.type
_entity_poly.pdbx_seq_one_letter_code
_entity_poly.pdbx_strand_id
1 'polypeptide(L)'
;MPKKKSGQRKKAEKQKLRQKAIRENAHRIDLASHPCNSIMECEKCGRKQKNRAFCYFCSSVQRLPMCAKCGKTKCMMKTGDCVIKHGGQFTTGMAMVGAICDYCEAWVCHGRQCLTSHACTCPLQDATCIECERYVWDHGGRIFRCSFCDNFLCEDDQFEQKH
;
A
#
# COMPACT_ATOMS: atom_id res chain seq x y z
N MET A 1 2.99 46.55 -5.98
CA MET A 1 3.57 45.23 -6.31
C MET A 1 2.99 44.16 -5.37
N PRO A 2 2.55 42.99 -5.86
CA PRO A 2 2.12 41.90 -4.99
C PRO A 2 3.29 41.46 -4.08
N LYS A 3 3.06 41.31 -2.78
CA LYS A 3 4.10 40.86 -1.84
C LYS A 3 4.66 39.50 -2.28
N LYS A 4 5.99 39.41 -2.43
CA LYS A 4 6.69 38.18 -2.80
C LYS A 4 6.32 37.08 -1.81
N LYS A 5 5.73 35.98 -2.30
CA LYS A 5 5.34 34.85 -1.44
C LYS A 5 6.57 34.27 -0.73
N SER A 6 6.45 34.00 0.57
CA SER A 6 7.49 33.32 1.35
C SER A 6 7.76 31.90 0.81
N GLY A 7 8.95 31.36 1.07
CA GLY A 7 9.30 29.99 0.67
C GLY A 7 8.37 28.93 1.25
N GLN A 8 7.90 29.13 2.48
CA GLN A 8 6.90 28.26 3.12
C GLN A 8 5.57 28.27 2.37
N ARG A 9 5.06 29.47 2.02
CA ARG A 9 3.81 29.59 1.26
C ARG A 9 3.89 28.92 -0.11
N LYS A 10 5.03 29.03 -0.80
CA LYS A 10 5.26 28.34 -2.08
C LYS A 10 5.27 26.81 -1.92
N LYS A 11 5.91 26.28 -0.86
CA LYS A 11 5.92 24.83 -0.58
C LYS A 11 4.51 24.30 -0.27
N ALA A 12 3.74 25.02 0.55
CA ALA A 12 2.37 24.66 0.88
C ALA A 12 1.45 24.62 -0.36
N GLU A 13 1.54 25.63 -1.24
CA GLU A 13 0.79 25.65 -2.50
C GLU A 13 1.16 24.47 -3.41
N LYS A 14 2.45 24.16 -3.54
CA LYS A 14 2.91 22.99 -4.31
C LYS A 14 2.41 21.67 -3.72
N GLN A 15 2.39 21.54 -2.40
CA GLN A 15 1.87 20.36 -1.71
C GLN A 15 0.37 20.17 -1.95
N LYS A 16 -0.43 21.26 -1.89
CA LYS A 16 -1.87 21.21 -2.20
C LYS A 16 -2.13 20.73 -3.63
N LEU A 17 -1.40 21.26 -4.60
CA LEU A 17 -1.51 20.82 -6.01
C LEU A 17 -1.15 19.33 -6.16
N ARG A 18 -0.09 18.87 -5.49
CA ARG A 18 0.31 17.46 -5.49
C ARG A 18 -0.78 16.56 -4.89
N GLN A 19 -1.37 16.95 -3.75
CA GLN A 19 -2.45 16.19 -3.12
C GLN A 19 -3.72 16.14 -3.98
N LYS A 20 -4.03 17.22 -4.70
CA LYS A 20 -5.14 17.23 -5.68
C LYS A 20 -4.88 16.23 -6.81
N ALA A 21 -3.70 16.27 -7.41
CA ALA A 21 -3.32 15.34 -8.49
C ALA A 21 -3.31 13.88 -8.03
N ILE A 22 -2.90 13.61 -6.78
CA ILE A 22 -2.97 12.26 -6.21
C ILE A 22 -4.41 11.76 -6.15
N ARG A 23 -5.34 12.59 -5.63
CA ARG A 23 -6.77 12.24 -5.52
C ARG A 23 -7.39 11.98 -6.90
N GLU A 24 -7.12 12.86 -7.86
CA GLU A 24 -7.62 12.70 -9.23
C GLU A 24 -7.12 11.41 -9.91
N ASN A 25 -5.91 10.95 -9.58
CA ASN A 25 -5.36 9.72 -10.13
C ASN A 25 -5.69 8.47 -9.31
N ALA A 26 -6.29 8.59 -8.13
CA ALA A 26 -6.57 7.45 -7.25
C ALA A 26 -7.47 6.41 -7.94
N HIS A 27 -8.42 6.87 -8.77
CA HIS A 27 -9.36 6.02 -9.53
C HIS A 27 -8.68 5.23 -10.66
N ARG A 28 -7.53 5.70 -11.17
CA ARG A 28 -6.80 5.05 -12.28
C ARG A 28 -5.89 3.92 -11.82
N ILE A 29 -5.73 3.73 -10.51
CA ILE A 29 -4.92 2.65 -9.96
C ILE A 29 -5.71 1.36 -10.10
N ASP A 30 -5.18 0.41 -10.86
CA ASP A 30 -5.67 -0.96 -10.87
C ASP A 30 -5.40 -1.59 -9.50
N LEU A 31 -6.42 -1.58 -8.66
CA LEU A 31 -6.33 -2.07 -7.29
C LEU A 31 -6.12 -3.60 -7.25
N ALA A 32 -6.61 -4.35 -8.24
CA ALA A 32 -6.50 -5.80 -8.25
C ALA A 32 -5.04 -6.27 -8.44
N SER A 33 -4.25 -5.51 -9.22
CA SER A 33 -2.83 -5.80 -9.45
C SER A 33 -1.87 -5.02 -8.53
N HIS A 34 -2.37 -4.04 -7.77
CA HIS A 34 -1.51 -3.20 -6.94
C HIS A 34 -0.83 -4.02 -5.80
N PRO A 35 0.48 -3.84 -5.54
CA PRO A 35 1.22 -4.68 -4.59
C PRO A 35 0.67 -4.74 -3.16
N CYS A 36 0.03 -3.67 -2.67
CA CYS A 36 -0.60 -3.65 -1.34
C CYS A 36 -1.87 -4.52 -1.23
N ASN A 37 -2.41 -4.97 -2.36
CA ASN A 37 -3.62 -5.78 -2.45
C ASN A 37 -3.36 -7.13 -3.15
N SER A 38 -2.09 -7.43 -3.47
CA SER A 38 -1.71 -8.73 -4.03
C SER A 38 -2.06 -9.87 -3.09
N ILE A 39 -2.38 -11.04 -3.64
CA ILE A 39 -2.64 -12.23 -2.85
C ILE A 39 -1.35 -12.76 -2.23
N MET A 40 -1.44 -13.24 -1.00
CA MET A 40 -0.37 -13.87 -0.23
C MET A 40 -0.92 -15.11 0.47
N GLU A 41 -0.12 -16.17 0.47
CA GLU A 41 -0.38 -17.37 1.28
C GLU A 41 0.56 -17.36 2.49
N CYS A 42 -0.02 -17.50 3.69
CA CYS A 42 0.74 -17.53 4.92
C CYS A 42 1.54 -18.84 5.03
N GLU A 43 2.87 -18.78 5.12
CA GLU A 43 3.72 -19.98 5.24
C GLU A 43 3.44 -20.77 6.55
N LYS A 44 2.88 -20.14 7.59
CA LYS A 44 2.60 -20.79 8.87
C LYS A 44 1.25 -21.52 8.92
N CYS A 45 0.19 -20.93 8.37
CA CYS A 45 -1.17 -21.48 8.48
C CYS A 45 -1.81 -21.86 7.14
N GLY A 46 -1.12 -21.65 6.01
CA GLY A 46 -1.59 -22.00 4.66
C GLY A 46 -2.78 -21.16 4.15
N ARG A 47 -3.28 -20.22 4.95
CA ARG A 47 -4.43 -19.40 4.56
C ARG A 47 -4.01 -18.32 3.56
N LYS A 48 -4.83 -18.14 2.53
CA LYS A 48 -4.72 -17.04 1.57
C LYS A 48 -5.36 -15.79 2.15
N GLN A 49 -4.72 -14.66 1.89
CA GLN A 49 -5.13 -13.32 2.33
C GLN A 49 -4.51 -12.29 1.39
N LYS A 50 -4.90 -11.03 1.51
CA LYS A 50 -4.12 -9.96 0.87
C LYS A 50 -2.77 -9.76 1.53
N ASN A 51 -1.84 -9.16 0.81
CA ASN A 51 -0.53 -8.74 1.32
C ASN A 51 -0.69 -7.87 2.58
N ARG A 52 0.01 -8.25 3.65
CA ARG A 52 -0.02 -7.63 4.98
C ARG A 52 1.35 -7.75 5.65
N ALA A 53 1.61 -6.91 6.63
CA ALA A 53 2.80 -7.05 7.48
C ALA A 53 2.74 -8.32 8.34
N PHE A 54 1.55 -8.66 8.81
CA PHE A 54 1.27 -9.84 9.61
C PHE A 54 0.10 -10.61 9.02
N CYS A 55 0.12 -11.93 9.19
CA CYS A 55 -1.02 -12.75 8.82
C CYS A 55 -2.24 -12.37 9.65
N TYR A 56 -3.34 -12.00 8.99
CA TYR A 56 -4.62 -11.68 9.61
C TYR A 56 -5.11 -12.81 10.54
N PHE A 57 -4.89 -14.07 10.15
CA PHE A 57 -5.43 -15.22 10.88
C PHE A 57 -4.58 -15.71 12.06
N CYS A 58 -3.26 -15.59 11.97
CA CYS A 58 -2.36 -16.19 12.97
C CYS A 58 -1.22 -15.27 13.41
N SER A 59 -1.26 -14.00 12.99
CA SER A 59 -0.30 -12.95 13.32
C SER A 59 1.16 -13.23 12.94
N SER A 60 1.44 -14.29 12.18
CA SER A 60 2.80 -14.60 11.74
C SER A 60 3.31 -13.61 10.70
N VAL A 61 4.59 -13.27 10.80
CA VAL A 61 5.31 -12.54 9.77
C VAL A 61 5.58 -13.45 8.57
N GLN A 62 5.38 -12.94 7.35
CA GLN A 62 5.75 -13.66 6.14
C GLN A 62 7.27 -13.67 5.97
N ARG A 63 7.86 -14.84 5.72
CA ARG A 63 9.32 -14.98 5.54
C ARG A 63 9.86 -14.18 4.36
N LEU A 64 9.13 -14.18 3.24
CA LEU A 64 9.40 -13.37 2.05
C LEU A 64 8.26 -12.37 1.84
N PRO A 65 8.25 -11.28 2.63
CA PRO A 65 7.18 -10.31 2.55
C PRO A 65 7.35 -9.52 1.23
N MET A 66 6.25 -8.99 0.65
CA MET A 66 6.26 -8.19 -0.61
C MET A 66 5.95 -6.71 -0.36
N CYS A 67 6.76 -5.79 -0.89
CA CYS A 67 6.58 -4.36 -0.60
C CYS A 67 5.26 -3.84 -1.18
N ALA A 68 4.44 -3.22 -0.34
CA ALA A 68 3.13 -2.67 -0.71
C ALA A 68 3.15 -1.58 -1.79
N LYS A 69 4.31 -0.98 -2.06
CA LYS A 69 4.47 0.09 -3.07
C LYS A 69 5.09 -0.41 -4.37
N CYS A 70 6.19 -1.16 -4.30
CA CYS A 70 6.98 -1.52 -5.48
C CYS A 70 6.96 -3.01 -5.80
N GLY A 71 6.30 -3.86 -5.00
CA GLY A 71 6.22 -5.29 -5.22
C GLY A 71 7.53 -6.07 -5.01
N LYS A 72 8.62 -5.40 -4.63
CA LYS A 72 9.91 -6.07 -4.42
C LYS A 72 9.89 -6.97 -3.18
N THR A 73 10.49 -8.15 -3.35
CA THR A 73 10.78 -9.14 -2.28
C THR A 73 12.28 -9.25 -1.97
N LYS A 74 13.12 -8.45 -2.64
CA LYS A 74 14.58 -8.29 -2.41
C LYS A 74 15.04 -6.84 -2.71
N CYS A 75 15.85 -6.19 -1.85
CA CYS A 75 16.57 -4.92 -2.17
C CYS A 75 18.00 -5.27 -2.64
N MET A 76 18.41 -4.66 -3.76
CA MET A 76 19.71 -4.83 -4.39
C MET A 76 20.53 -3.54 -4.17
N MET A 77 21.78 -3.66 -3.71
CA MET A 77 22.64 -2.50 -3.37
C MET A 77 22.97 -1.60 -4.56
N LYS A 78 23.27 -2.18 -5.74
CA LYS A 78 23.92 -1.43 -6.84
C LYS A 78 23.05 -0.37 -7.52
N THR A 79 21.74 -0.36 -7.27
CA THR A 79 20.79 0.54 -7.98
C THR A 79 19.66 1.06 -7.09
N GLY A 80 19.69 0.78 -5.78
CA GLY A 80 18.58 1.08 -4.87
C GLY A 80 18.68 2.45 -4.21
N ASP A 81 17.56 3.15 -4.10
CA ASP A 81 17.36 4.34 -3.26
C ASP A 81 17.16 3.96 -1.77
N CYS A 82 17.73 2.84 -1.33
CA CYS A 82 17.54 2.26 0.01
C CYS A 82 18.14 3.23 1.07
N VAL A 83 17.37 3.54 2.14
CA VAL A 83 17.79 4.47 3.22
C VAL A 83 18.73 3.83 4.23
N ILE A 84 18.84 2.51 4.19
CA ILE A 84 19.82 1.69 4.91
C ILE A 84 20.85 1.22 3.89
N LYS A 85 22.12 1.07 4.28
CA LYS A 85 23.19 0.53 3.44
C LYS A 85 23.33 -0.98 3.65
N HIS A 86 23.53 -1.72 2.57
CA HIS A 86 23.60 -3.18 2.59
C HIS A 86 24.95 -3.56 1.99
N GLY A 87 25.79 -4.32 2.68
CA GLY A 87 27.17 -4.59 2.27
C GLY A 87 27.30 -5.59 1.11
N GLY A 88 26.97 -5.18 -0.11
CA GLY A 88 27.18 -5.98 -1.33
C GLY A 88 26.28 -7.21 -1.49
N GLN A 89 25.40 -7.48 -0.52
CA GLN A 89 24.46 -8.60 -0.51
C GLN A 89 23.03 -8.14 -0.81
N PHE A 90 22.19 -9.07 -1.28
CA PHE A 90 20.75 -8.83 -1.37
C PHE A 90 20.13 -8.95 0.01
N THR A 91 19.38 -7.93 0.38
CA THR A 91 18.61 -7.95 1.61
C THR A 91 17.22 -8.47 1.31
N THR A 92 16.73 -9.40 2.13
CA THR A 92 15.40 -10.02 2.04
C THR A 92 14.74 -10.02 3.41
N GLY A 93 13.47 -10.46 3.48
CA GLY A 93 12.75 -10.57 4.74
C GLY A 93 12.63 -9.24 5.50
N MET A 94 12.71 -9.33 6.83
CA MET A 94 12.58 -8.17 7.73
C MET A 94 13.67 -7.13 7.56
N ALA A 95 14.86 -7.50 7.08
CA ALA A 95 15.94 -6.55 6.87
C ALA A 95 15.65 -5.54 5.72
N MET A 96 14.63 -5.80 4.90
CA MET A 96 14.15 -4.85 3.89
C MET A 96 13.03 -3.92 4.37
N VAL A 97 12.39 -4.27 5.49
CA VAL A 97 11.20 -3.57 5.97
C VAL A 97 11.62 -2.22 6.51
N GLY A 98 10.96 -1.15 6.03
CA GLY A 98 11.21 0.21 6.50
C GLY A 98 10.02 0.83 7.25
N ALA A 99 8.79 0.42 6.94
CA ALA A 99 7.58 0.88 7.63
C ALA A 99 6.42 -0.10 7.42
N ILE A 100 5.36 0.05 8.22
CA ILE A 100 4.03 -0.51 7.95
C ILE A 100 3.11 0.66 7.57
N CYS A 101 2.27 0.46 6.57
CA CYS A 101 1.32 1.48 6.15
C CYS A 101 0.03 1.38 6.97
N ASP A 102 -0.38 2.49 7.60
CA ASP A 102 -1.60 2.54 8.41
C ASP A 102 -2.89 2.27 7.60
N TYR A 103 -2.86 2.48 6.29
CA TYR A 103 -4.03 2.29 5.42
C TYR A 103 -4.18 0.84 4.92
N CYS A 104 -3.14 0.27 4.33
CA CYS A 104 -3.23 -1.07 3.73
C CYS A 104 -2.76 -2.20 4.66
N GLU A 105 -2.16 -1.85 5.81
CA GLU A 105 -1.55 -2.78 6.77
C GLU A 105 -0.41 -3.63 6.21
N ALA A 106 0.04 -3.34 4.99
CA ALA A 106 1.16 -4.00 4.37
C ALA A 106 2.46 -3.23 4.66
N TRP A 107 3.56 -3.97 4.71
CA TRP A 107 4.86 -3.37 4.92
C TRP A 107 5.36 -2.66 3.64
N VAL A 108 6.20 -1.64 3.85
CA VAL A 108 6.84 -0.83 2.82
C VAL A 108 8.34 -0.99 2.96
N CYS A 109 9.05 -1.18 1.84
CA CYS A 109 10.49 -1.35 1.89
C CYS A 109 11.20 -0.06 2.27
N HIS A 110 12.43 -0.21 2.75
CA HIS A 110 13.31 0.92 3.08
C HIS A 110 13.79 1.75 1.87
N GLY A 111 13.21 1.58 0.68
CA GLY A 111 13.45 2.47 -0.45
C GLY A 111 12.91 3.86 -0.12
N ARG A 112 13.73 4.91 -0.27
CA ARG A 112 13.35 6.29 0.05
C ARG A 112 12.07 6.71 -0.66
N GLN A 113 11.91 6.37 -1.94
CA GLN A 113 10.72 6.63 -2.72
C GLN A 113 9.50 5.91 -2.14
N CYS A 114 9.65 4.65 -1.73
CA CYS A 114 8.56 3.88 -1.16
C CYS A 114 8.10 4.48 0.19
N LEU A 115 9.04 4.74 1.09
CA LEU A 115 8.75 5.34 2.40
C LEU A 115 8.12 6.74 2.30
N THR A 116 8.63 7.58 1.39
CA THR A 116 8.18 8.98 1.28
C THR A 116 6.87 9.15 0.51
N SER A 117 6.40 8.14 -0.21
CA SER A 117 5.23 8.29 -1.10
C SER A 117 4.11 7.30 -0.87
N HIS A 118 4.37 6.13 -0.27
CA HIS A 118 3.37 5.07 -0.20
C HIS A 118 2.12 5.52 0.55
N ALA A 119 2.23 5.99 1.80
CA ALA A 119 1.07 6.39 2.60
C ALA A 119 0.19 7.42 1.85
N CYS A 120 0.79 8.47 1.28
CA CYS A 120 0.06 9.49 0.54
C CYS A 120 -0.63 8.98 -0.74
N THR A 121 -0.17 7.87 -1.31
CA THR A 121 -0.67 7.33 -2.58
C THR A 121 -1.20 5.91 -2.43
N CYS A 122 -1.46 5.48 -1.19
CA CYS A 122 -1.96 4.15 -0.92
C CYS A 122 -3.38 4.08 -1.47
N PRO A 123 -3.70 3.12 -2.35
CA PRO A 123 -5.03 3.04 -2.96
C PRO A 123 -6.11 2.60 -1.98
N LEU A 124 -5.72 2.18 -0.77
CA LEU A 124 -6.61 1.76 0.32
C LEU A 124 -6.81 2.83 1.40
N GLN A 125 -6.46 4.10 1.15
CA GLN A 125 -6.60 5.19 2.13
C GLN A 125 -8.03 5.33 2.67
N ASP A 126 -9.01 5.22 1.77
CA ASP A 126 -10.44 5.40 2.07
C ASP A 126 -11.22 4.09 1.84
N ALA A 127 -10.53 2.95 1.95
CA ALA A 127 -11.12 1.65 1.64
C ALA A 127 -11.97 1.12 2.80
N THR A 128 -13.28 1.28 2.66
CA THR A 128 -14.31 0.67 3.48
C THR A 128 -15.28 -0.07 2.56
N CYS A 129 -15.55 -1.35 2.84
CA CYS A 129 -16.51 -2.10 2.05
C CYS A 129 -17.90 -1.46 2.12
N ILE A 130 -18.54 -1.24 0.98
CA ILE A 130 -19.88 -0.65 0.94
C ILE A 130 -20.97 -1.58 1.50
N GLU A 131 -20.76 -2.90 1.47
CA GLU A 131 -21.76 -3.87 1.92
C GLU A 131 -21.66 -4.16 3.42
N CYS A 132 -20.48 -4.58 3.88
CA CYS A 132 -20.29 -4.97 5.28
C CYS A 132 -19.72 -3.87 6.19
N GLU A 133 -19.46 -2.67 5.66
CA GLU A 133 -18.89 -1.50 6.37
C GLU A 133 -17.54 -1.73 7.06
N ARG A 134 -16.92 -2.90 6.86
CA ARG A 134 -15.60 -3.25 7.39
C ARG A 134 -14.52 -2.47 6.64
N TYR A 135 -13.60 -1.87 7.40
CA TYR A 135 -12.40 -1.27 6.83
C TYR A 135 -11.28 -2.32 6.72
N VAL A 136 -10.18 -1.93 6.08
CA VAL A 136 -9.08 -2.84 5.75
C VAL A 136 -8.61 -3.70 6.91
N TRP A 137 -8.57 -3.22 8.16
CA TRP A 137 -8.02 -4.01 9.26
C TRP A 137 -8.98 -5.09 9.79
N ASP A 138 -10.26 -5.03 9.43
CA ASP A 138 -11.30 -5.93 9.97
C ASP A 138 -11.51 -7.20 9.13
N HIS A 139 -10.74 -7.40 8.05
CA HIS A 139 -10.86 -8.58 7.20
C HIS A 139 -9.54 -8.98 6.53
N GLY A 140 -9.33 -10.27 6.26
CA GLY A 140 -8.10 -10.78 5.64
C GLY A 140 -8.07 -10.70 4.11
N GLY A 141 -9.23 -10.56 3.46
CA GLY A 141 -9.38 -10.62 2.01
C GLY A 141 -8.84 -9.40 1.26
N ARG A 142 -8.76 -9.53 -0.07
CA ARG A 142 -8.49 -8.42 -0.98
C ARG A 142 -9.64 -7.40 -0.99
N ILE A 143 -9.35 -6.20 -1.47
CA ILE A 143 -10.34 -5.16 -1.75
C ILE A 143 -10.42 -4.95 -3.26
N PHE A 144 -11.62 -4.74 -3.77
CA PHE A 144 -11.91 -4.45 -5.17
C PHE A 144 -12.65 -3.11 -5.27
N ARG A 145 -12.74 -2.59 -6.50
CA ARG A 145 -13.65 -1.48 -6.82
C ARG A 145 -14.73 -2.00 -7.76
N CYS A 146 -15.97 -1.66 -7.45
CA CYS A 146 -17.10 -1.97 -8.32
C CYS A 146 -16.95 -1.21 -9.65
N SER A 147 -17.00 -1.90 -10.78
CA SER A 147 -16.88 -1.29 -12.11
C SER A 147 -18.04 -0.34 -12.47
N PHE A 148 -19.13 -0.36 -11.71
CA PHE A 148 -20.32 0.47 -11.97
C PHE A 148 -20.37 1.72 -11.10
N CYS A 149 -20.06 1.60 -9.80
CA CYS A 149 -20.20 2.70 -8.84
C CYS A 149 -18.88 3.15 -8.17
N ASP A 150 -17.75 2.53 -8.53
CA ASP A 150 -16.40 2.80 -8.00
C ASP A 150 -16.23 2.62 -6.48
N ASN A 151 -17.26 2.16 -5.77
CA ASN A 151 -17.20 1.86 -4.34
C ASN A 151 -16.34 0.63 -4.06
N PHE A 152 -15.76 0.60 -2.86
CA PHE A 152 -14.94 -0.52 -2.43
C PHE A 152 -15.78 -1.72 -2.01
N LEU A 153 -15.34 -2.91 -2.39
CA LEU A 153 -15.93 -4.19 -2.02
C LEU A 153 -14.83 -5.09 -1.45
N CYS A 154 -15.10 -5.77 -0.35
CA CYS A 154 -14.17 -6.80 0.13
C CYS A 154 -14.31 -8.08 -0.70
N GLU A 155 -13.29 -8.94 -0.66
CA GLU A 155 -13.24 -10.18 -1.44
C GLU A 155 -14.42 -11.12 -1.16
N ASP A 156 -14.98 -11.07 0.06
CA ASP A 156 -16.15 -11.85 0.46
C ASP A 156 -17.42 -11.33 -0.25
N ASP A 157 -17.61 -10.01 -0.29
CA ASP A 157 -18.86 -9.37 -0.77
C ASP A 157 -18.84 -9.09 -2.29
N GLN A 158 -17.68 -9.15 -2.96
CA GLN A 158 -17.57 -8.79 -4.39
C GLN A 158 -18.46 -9.67 -5.31
N PHE A 159 -18.82 -10.87 -4.86
CA PHE A 159 -19.61 -11.83 -5.62
C PHE A 159 -21.11 -11.78 -5.31
N GLU A 160 -21.51 -11.04 -4.28
CA GLU A 160 -22.90 -10.96 -3.83
C GLU A 160 -23.72 -9.96 -4.67
N GLN A 161 -23.07 -9.01 -5.36
CA GLN A 161 -23.72 -8.04 -6.26
C GLN A 161 -24.20 -8.62 -7.61
N LYS A 162 -24.65 -9.88 -7.65
CA LYS A 162 -25.17 -10.55 -8.87
C LYS A 162 -26.69 -10.40 -9.07
N HIS A 163 -27.33 -9.38 -8.50
CA HIS A 163 -28.77 -9.15 -8.63
C HIS A 163 -29.11 -7.71 -8.98
#